data_AF-A0A2D7I919-F1
#
_entry.id   AF-A0A2D7I919-F1
#
_cell.length_a   1.000
_cell.length_b   1.000
_cell.length_c   1.000
_cell.angle_alpha   90.00
_cell.angle_beta   90.00
_cell.angle_gamma   90.00
#
_symmetry.space_group_name_H-M   'P 1'
#
loop_
_entity.id
_entity.type
_entity.pdbx_description
1 polymer ?
#
loop_
_entity_poly.entity_id
_entity_poly.type
_entity_poly.pdbx_seq_one_letter_code
_entity_poly.pdbx_strand_id
1 'polypeptide(L)' 'MLHMTLENYFRLNFALMQYHKYSLTEIENMMPWERDIYVGLLQQHLEEEELKQKQKQNA' A
#
# COMPACT_ATOMS: atom_id res chain seq x y z
N MET A 1 -7.10 -8.81 11.51
CA MET A 1 -7.82 -7.84 10.63
C MET A 1 -7.14 -6.50 10.83
N LEU A 2 -6.50 -5.97 9.78
CA LEU A 2 -5.74 -4.71 9.84
C LEU A 2 -6.68 -3.58 10.29
N HIS A 3 -6.44 -3.01 11.46
CA HIS A 3 -7.20 -1.86 11.93
C HIS A 3 -6.72 -0.64 11.13
N MET A 4 -7.41 -0.33 10.02
CA MET A 4 -7.15 0.88 9.25
C MET A 4 -7.50 2.10 10.09
N THR A 5 -6.49 2.70 10.69
CA THR A 5 -6.62 4.05 11.23
C THR A 5 -6.81 5.04 10.09
N LEU A 6 -7.44 6.18 10.37
CA LEU A 6 -7.65 7.26 9.41
C LEU A 6 -6.34 7.72 8.77
N GLU A 7 -5.24 7.69 9.52
CA GLU A 7 -3.90 7.99 9.02
C GLU A 7 -3.45 7.01 7.94
N ASN A 8 -3.65 5.71 8.15
CA ASN A 8 -3.25 4.68 7.19
C ASN A 8 -4.04 4.81 5.88
N TYR A 9 -5.32 5.19 5.97
CA TYR A 9 -6.15 5.48 4.80
C TYR A 9 -5.55 6.61 3.95
N PHE A 10 -5.21 7.74 4.56
CA PHE A 10 -4.63 8.87 3.83
C PHE A 10 -3.22 8.60 3.30
N ARG A 11 -2.39 7.85 4.03
CA ARG A 11 -1.07 7.43 3.55
C ARG A 11 -1.16 6.51 2.33
N LEU A 12 -2.11 5.56 2.35
CA LEU A 12 -2.35 4.66 1.22
C LEU A 12 -2.82 5.45 -0.01
N ASN A 13 -3.79 6.35 0.15
CA ASN A 13 -4.30 7.19 -0.93
C ASN A 13 -3.18 8.05 -1.55
N PHE A 14 -2.32 8.63 -0.71
CA PHE A 14 -1.16 9.40 -1.17
C PHE A 14 -0.20 8.54 -2.00
N ALA A 15 0.10 7.32 -1.55
CA ALA A 15 0.95 6.39 -2.30
C ALA A 15 0.32 5.96 -3.63
N LEU A 16 -0.99 5.73 -3.67
CA LEU A 16 -1.73 5.37 -4.88
C LEU A 16 -1.72 6.52 -5.91
N MET A 17 -1.86 7.76 -5.46
CA MET A 17 -1.73 8.93 -6.33
C MET A 17 -0.30 9.10 -6.87
N GLN A 18 0.71 8.89 -6.03
CA GLN A 18 2.12 9.12 -6.38
C GLN A 18 2.70 8.02 -7.27
N TYR A 19 2.49 6.75 -6.92
CA TYR A 19 3.16 5.62 -7.57
C TYR A 19 2.27 4.94 -8.60
N HIS A 20 0.95 5.03 -8.47
CA HIS A 20 0.00 4.32 -9.32
C HIS A 20 -0.87 5.23 -10.20
N LYS A 21 -0.63 6.55 -10.20
CA LYS A 21 -1.33 7.56 -11.03
C LYS A 21 -2.86 7.53 -10.88
N TYR A 22 -3.39 6.99 -9.79
CA TYR A 22 -4.82 7.05 -9.51
C TYR A 22 -5.25 8.49 -9.27
N SER A 23 -6.37 8.90 -9.88
CA SER A 23 -7.00 10.17 -9.58
C SER A 23 -7.74 10.11 -8.25
N LEU A 24 -7.90 11.27 -7.59
CA LEU A 24 -8.65 11.37 -6.33
C LEU A 24 -10.07 10.82 -6.49
N THR A 25 -10.68 11.04 -7.66
CA THR A 25 -12.00 10.54 -8.03
C THR A 25 -12.05 9.01 -8.14
N GLU A 26 -11.00 8.36 -8.62
CA GLU A 26 -10.92 6.90 -8.68
C GLU A 26 -10.72 6.29 -7.28
N ILE A 27 -9.95 6.97 -6.42
CA ILE A 27 -9.73 6.55 -5.02
C ILE A 27 -11.01 6.71 -4.19
N GLU A 28 -11.77 7.78 -4.41
CA GLU A 28 -13.05 8.01 -3.73
C GLU A 28 -14.16 7.08 -4.21
N ASN A 29 -14.13 6.65 -5.48
CA ASN A 29 -15.08 5.69 -6.04
C ASN A 29 -14.65 4.23 -5.87
N MET A 30 -13.47 3.95 -5.30
CA MET A 30 -13.01 2.59 -5.08
C MET A 30 -13.93 1.85 -4.10
N MET A 31 -14.29 0.62 -4.46
CA MET A 31 -15.07 -0.22 -3.57
C MET A 31 -14.23 -0.63 -2.35
N PRO A 32 -14.84 -0.81 -1.16
CA PRO A 32 -14.11 -1.11 0.06
C PRO A 32 -13.15 -2.31 -0.04
N TRP A 33 -13.50 -3.33 -0.82
CA TRP A 33 -12.72 -4.55 -1.00
C TRP A 33 -11.48 -4.36 -1.90
N GLU A 34 -11.50 -3.43 -2.85
CA GLU A 34 -10.35 -3.16 -3.73
C GLU A 34 -9.18 -2.64 -2.89
N ARG A 35 -9.50 -1.79 -1.91
CA ARG A 35 -8.52 -1.24 -0.96
C ARG A 35 -7.82 -2.34 -0.16
N ASP A 36 -8.56 -3.37 0.27
CA ASP A 36 -7.98 -4.50 1.03
C ASP A 36 -6.96 -5.27 0.18
N ILE A 37 -7.24 -5.47 -1.11
CA ILE A 37 -6.31 -6.11 -2.05
C ILE A 37 -5.06 -5.26 -2.22
N TYR A 38 -5.20 -3.94 -2.42
CA TYR A 38 -4.04 -3.04 -2.59
C TYR A 38 -3.15 -3.00 -1.36
N VAL A 39 -3.75 -2.99 -0.16
CA VAL A 39 -2.97 -3.05 1.08
C VAL A 39 -2.24 -4.38 1.19
N GLY A 40 -2.88 -5.48 0.83
CA GLY A 40 -2.24 -6.80 0.78
C GLY A 40 -1.02 -6.81 -0.16
N LEU A 41 -1.18 -6.26 -1.36
CA LEU A 41 -0.09 -6.14 -2.34
C LEU A 41 1.03 -5.22 -1.84
N LEU A 42 0.69 -4.10 -1.21
CA LEU A 42 1.68 -3.17 -0.63
C LEU A 42 2.45 -3.81 0.51
N GLN A 43 1.76 -4.55 1.39
CA GLN A 43 2.39 -5.27 2.48
C GLN A 43 3.36 -6.32 1.93
N GLN A 44 2.95 -7.09 0.93
CA GLN A 44 3.83 -8.07 0.28
C GLN A 44 5.05 -7.40 -0.35
N HIS A 45 4.87 -6.25 -1.02
CA HIS A 45 5.98 -5.51 -1.62
C HIS A 45 6.99 -5.02 -0.57
N LEU A 46 6.52 -4.49 0.55
CA LEU A 46 7.38 -4.04 1.64
C LEU A 46 8.15 -5.20 2.29
N GLU A 47 7.49 -6.34 2.50
CA GLU A 47 8.12 -7.55 3.02
C GLU A 47 9.22 -8.07 2.06
N GLU A 48 8.97 -8.05 0.75
CA GLU A 48 9.96 -8.43 -0.26
C GLU A 48 11.16 -7.47 -0.28
N GLU A 49 10.94 -6.16 -0.18
CA GLU A 49 12.01 -5.17 -0.14
C GLU A 49 12.83 -5.29 1.16
N GLU A 50 12.18 -5.49 2.32
CA GLU A 50 12.87 -5.74 3.59
C GLU A 50 13.72 -7.01 3.52
N LEU A 51 13.19 -8.09 2.91
CA LEU A 51 13.92 -9.33 2.71
C LEU A 51 15.14 -9.13 1.80
N LYS A 52 15.01 -8.40 0.70
CA LYS A 52 16.14 -8.04 -0.18
C LYS A 52 17.19 -7.20 0.54
N GLN A 53 16.77 -6.24 1.37
CA GLN A 53 17.70 -5.43 2.16
C GLN A 53 18.44 -6.27 3.19
N LYS A 54 17.75 -7.16 3.92
CA LYS A 54 18.37 -8.10 4.86
C LYS A 54 19.35 -9.05 4.16
N GLN A 55 19.02 -9.54 2.97
CA GLN A 55 19.92 -10.38 2.17
C GLN A 55 21.17 -9.61 1.74
N LYS A 56 21.06 -8.33 1.36
CA LYS A 56 22.21 -7.48 1.03
C LYS A 56 23.06 -7.10 2.25
N GLN A 57 22.49 -7.05 3.44
CA GLN A 57 23.22 -6.76 4.68
C GLN A 57 24.01 -7.98 5.22
N ASN A 58 23.56 -9.19 4.89
CA ASN A 58 24.17 -10.45 5.35
C ASN A 58 25.15 -11.07 4.33
N ALA A 59 25.41 -10.40 3.20
CA ALA A 59 26.36 -10.82 2.15
C ALA A 59 27.58 -9.88 2.15
#